data_AF-A0A5D2HP30-F1
#
_entry.id   AF-A0A5D2HP30-F1
#
_cell.length_a   1.000
_cell.length_b   1.000
_cell.length_c   1.000
_cell.angle_alpha   90.00
_cell.angle_beta   90.00
_cell.angle_gamma   90.00
#
_symmetry.space_group_name_H-M   'P 1'
#
loop_
_entity.id
_entity.type
_entity.pdbx_description
1 polymer ?
#
loop_
_entity_poly.entity_id
_entity_poly.type
_entity_poly.pdbx_seq_one_letter_code
_entity_poly.pdbx_strand_id
1 'polypeptide(L)'
;MFLFDYPDSKESDLPDLSKYRIKFMDGVHAVLSVLVFGVVALRDKNVLNCFYPTPKHETEEVLNIAPVGVGLICSLLFVVFPTRRHGIGYPVTAGK
;
A
#
# COMPACT_ATOMS: atom_id res chain seq x y z
N MET A 1 27.52 21.52 -12.54
CA MET A 1 26.37 21.11 -13.37
C MET A 1 26.69 19.72 -13.89
N PHE A 2 26.29 18.66 -13.18
CA PHE A 2 26.54 17.29 -13.63
C PHE A 2 25.57 17.00 -14.77
N LEU A 3 26.10 17.01 -15.99
CA LEU A 3 25.44 16.53 -17.19
C LEU A 3 25.25 15.02 -17.04
N PHE A 4 24.01 14.63 -16.88
CA PHE A 4 23.56 13.25 -16.98
C PHE A 4 23.68 12.87 -18.47
N ASP A 5 24.87 12.44 -18.88
CA ASP A 5 25.10 11.83 -20.18
C ASP A 5 24.35 10.49 -20.19
N TYR A 6 23.08 10.52 -20.62
CA TYR A 6 22.31 9.32 -20.93
C TYR A 6 22.71 8.91 -22.34
N PRO A 7 23.42 7.80 -22.54
CA PRO A 7 23.74 7.34 -23.89
C PRO A 7 22.43 7.11 -24.64
N ASP A 8 22.28 7.80 -25.77
CA ASP A 8 21.18 7.63 -26.72
C ASP A 8 21.22 6.17 -27.22
N SER A 9 20.45 5.33 -26.55
CA SER A 9 20.30 3.92 -26.88
C SER A 9 19.37 3.85 -28.07
N LYS A 10 19.87 3.29 -29.17
CA LYS A 10 19.10 3.03 -30.38
C LYS A 10 17.71 2.50 -30.01
N GLU A 11 16.68 3.03 -30.64
CA GLU A 11 15.24 2.76 -30.43
C GLU A 11 14.88 1.25 -30.32
N SER A 12 15.75 0.36 -30.79
CA SER A 12 15.69 -1.10 -30.68
C SER A 12 16.14 -1.71 -29.34
N ASP A 13 16.67 -0.94 -28.40
CA ASP A 13 17.29 -1.42 -27.15
C ASP A 13 16.55 -0.90 -25.89
N LEU A 14 15.26 -0.58 -26.01
CA LEU A 14 14.43 -0.23 -24.87
C LEU A 14 14.31 -1.45 -23.93
N PRO A 15 14.60 -1.31 -22.63
CA PRO A 15 14.51 -2.41 -21.69
C PRO A 15 13.06 -2.91 -21.61
N ASP A 16 12.85 -4.23 -21.60
CA ASP A 16 11.50 -4.79 -21.44
C ASP A 16 10.93 -4.43 -20.06
N LEU A 17 9.96 -3.51 -20.07
CA LEU A 17 9.26 -3.03 -18.88
C LEU A 17 7.99 -3.84 -18.56
N SER A 18 7.64 -4.84 -19.36
CA SER A 18 6.44 -5.67 -19.17
C SER A 18 6.39 -6.30 -17.78
N LYS A 19 7.55 -6.68 -17.23
CA LYS A 19 7.69 -7.22 -15.87
C LYS A 19 7.25 -6.24 -14.76
N TYR A 20 7.24 -4.93 -15.03
CA TYR A 20 6.84 -3.90 -14.07
C TYR A 20 5.36 -3.53 -14.17
N ARG A 21 4.60 -4.10 -15.12
CA ARG A 21 3.17 -3.82 -15.30
C ARG A 21 2.39 -4.11 -14.01
N ILE A 22 1.41 -3.25 -13.68
CA ILE A 22 0.53 -3.40 -12.52
C ILE A 22 -0.20 -4.75 -12.61
N LYS A 23 -0.21 -5.49 -11.50
CA LYS A 23 -0.92 -6.76 -11.34
C LYS A 23 -2.14 -6.58 -10.45
N PHE A 24 -3.12 -7.48 -10.58
CA PHE A 24 -4.30 -7.49 -9.70
C PHE A 24 -3.93 -7.50 -8.21
N MET A 25 -2.89 -8.25 -7.83
CA MET A 25 -2.36 -8.28 -6.46
C MET A 25 -1.87 -6.92 -5.95
N ASP A 26 -1.33 -6.07 -6.83
CA ASP A 26 -0.92 -4.71 -6.45
C ASP A 26 -2.16 -3.90 -6.01
N GLY A 27 -3.29 -4.10 -6.70
CA GLY A 27 -4.58 -3.51 -6.33
C GLY A 27 -5.14 -4.04 -5.01
N VAL A 28 -5.07 -5.35 -4.77
CA VAL A 28 -5.48 -5.96 -3.49
C VAL A 28 -4.71 -5.35 -2.33
N HIS A 29 -3.38 -5.27 -2.43
CA HIS A 29 -2.54 -4.67 -1.39
C HIS A 29 -2.77 -3.17 -1.20
N ALA A 30 -3.03 -2.43 -2.28
CA ALA A 30 -3.36 -1.01 -2.18
C ALA A 30 -4.67 -0.79 -1.42
N VAL A 31 -5.73 -1.52 -1.78
CA VAL A 31 -7.03 -1.44 -1.09
C VAL A 31 -6.89 -1.85 0.37
N LEU A 32 -6.21 -2.95 0.64
CA LEU A 32 -5.98 -3.43 2.00
C LEU A 32 -5.23 -2.40 2.85
N SER A 33 -4.21 -1.76 2.30
CA SER A 33 -3.44 -0.72 3.00
C SER A 33 -4.30 0.51 3.31
N VAL A 34 -5.15 0.94 2.38
CA VAL A 34 -6.08 2.06 2.60
C VAL A 34 -7.11 1.70 3.68
N LEU A 35 -7.62 0.46 3.69
CA LEU A 35 -8.57 0.01 4.70
C LEU A 35 -7.94 -0.03 6.10
N VAL A 36 -6.73 -0.59 6.23
CA VAL A 36 -5.98 -0.58 7.50
C VAL A 36 -5.77 0.85 7.98
N PHE A 37 -5.28 1.72 7.11
CA PHE A 37 -5.06 3.12 7.44
C PHE A 37 -6.36 3.81 7.88
N GLY A 38 -7.45 3.62 7.14
CA GLY A 38 -8.74 4.21 7.43
C GLY A 38 -9.28 3.78 8.80
N VAL A 39 -9.23 2.49 9.11
CA VAL A 39 -9.71 1.98 10.41
C VAL A 39 -8.84 2.46 11.57
N VAL A 40 -7.52 2.54 11.39
CA VAL A 40 -6.62 3.07 12.43
C VAL A 40 -6.81 4.58 12.62
N ALA A 41 -6.94 5.34 11.53
CA ALA A 41 -7.18 6.78 11.56
C ALA A 41 -8.53 7.11 12.19
N LEU A 42 -9.57 6.35 11.86
CA LEU A 42 -10.90 6.44 12.49
C LEU A 42 -10.91 5.93 13.93
N ARG A 43 -9.81 5.45 14.52
CA ARG A 43 -9.76 5.19 15.97
C ARG A 43 -9.26 6.42 16.73
N ASP A 44 -8.66 7.39 16.04
CA ASP A 44 -8.22 8.62 16.67
C ASP A 44 -9.43 9.47 17.11
N LYS A 45 -9.40 9.96 18.36
CA LYS A 45 -10.53 10.71 18.94
C LYS A 45 -10.78 12.03 18.22
N ASN A 46 -9.72 12.67 17.71
CA ASN A 46 -9.85 13.94 17.01
C ASN A 46 -10.49 13.69 15.64
N VAL A 47 -10.01 12.69 14.90
CA VAL A 47 -10.60 12.27 13.62
C VAL A 47 -12.06 11.84 13.82
N LEU A 48 -12.33 11.03 14.83
CA LEU A 48 -13.68 10.58 15.14
C LEU A 48 -14.62 11.71 15.48
N ASN A 49 -14.23 12.64 16.34
CA ASN A 49 -15.07 13.78 16.66
C ASN A 49 -15.31 14.70 15.44
N CYS A 50 -14.38 14.76 14.49
CA CYS A 50 -14.58 15.50 13.24
C CYS A 50 -15.62 14.85 12.31
N PHE A 51 -15.61 13.52 12.17
CA PHE A 51 -16.53 12.80 11.26
C PHE A 51 -17.85 12.39 11.94
N TYR A 52 -17.82 12.11 13.24
CA TYR A 52 -18.93 11.69 14.09
C TYR A 52 -18.94 12.52 15.38
N PRO A 53 -19.37 13.80 15.34
CA PRO A 53 -19.36 14.70 16.49
C PRO A 53 -20.32 14.29 17.63
N THR A 54 -21.26 13.39 17.36
CA THR A 54 -22.15 12.79 18.35
C THR A 54 -22.20 11.28 18.10
N PRO A 55 -21.12 10.55 18.43
CA PRO A 55 -21.05 9.13 18.16
C PRO A 55 -22.07 8.42 19.07
N LYS A 56 -22.87 7.52 18.48
CA LYS A 56 -23.71 6.61 19.27
C LYS A 56 -22.77 5.58 19.94
N HIS A 57 -23.19 5.05 21.08
CA HIS A 57 -22.40 4.03 21.80
C HIS A 57 -22.01 2.85 20.91
N GLU A 58 -22.94 2.40 20.05
CA GLU A 58 -22.72 1.37 19.02
C GLU A 58 -21.56 1.71 18.07
N THR A 59 -21.40 2.97 17.68
CA THR A 59 -20.35 3.40 16.76
C THR A 59 -18.98 3.33 17.46
N GLU A 60 -18.88 3.73 18.73
CA GLU A 60 -17.65 3.61 19.50
C GLU A 60 -17.23 2.15 19.72
N GLU A 61 -18.20 1.26 19.94
CA GLU A 61 -17.92 -0.17 20.11
C GLU A 61 -17.36 -0.80 18.82
N VAL A 62 -17.99 -0.51 17.67
CA VAL A 62 -17.52 -0.97 16.36
C VAL A 62 -16.11 -0.44 16.07
N LEU A 63 -15.82 0.82 16.38
CA LEU A 63 -14.51 1.43 16.15
C LEU A 63 -13.41 0.87 17.06
N ASN A 64 -13.77 0.33 18.23
CA ASN A 64 -12.82 -0.33 19.12
C ASN A 64 -12.44 -1.73 18.62
N ILE A 65 -13.39 -2.50 18.08
CA ILE A 65 -13.14 -3.86 17.59
C ILE A 65 -12.60 -3.89 16.16
N ALA A 66 -12.94 -2.90 15.33
CA ALA A 66 -12.59 -2.85 13.91
C ALA A 66 -11.08 -2.96 13.62
N PRO A 67 -10.15 -2.27 14.33
CA PRO A 67 -8.72 -2.39 14.08
C PRO A 67 -8.19 -3.81 14.27
N VAL A 68 -8.72 -4.54 15.26
CA VAL A 68 -8.32 -5.92 15.55
C VAL A 68 -8.79 -6.86 14.43
N GLY A 69 -10.06 -6.75 14.05
CA GLY A 69 -10.64 -7.56 12.97
C GLY A 69 -9.96 -7.32 11.62
N VAL A 70 -9.78 -6.05 11.25
CA VAL A 70 -9.08 -5.68 10.02
C VAL A 70 -7.61 -6.11 10.08
N GLY A 71 -6.91 -5.89 11.20
CA GLY A 71 -5.53 -6.33 11.35
C GLY A 71 -5.34 -7.84 11.14
N LEU A 72 -6.23 -8.67 11.70
CA LEU A 72 -6.19 -10.12 11.51
C LEU A 72 -6.45 -10.52 10.05
N ILE A 73 -7.51 -9.99 9.44
CA ILE A 73 -7.85 -10.31 8.04
C ILE A 73 -6.73 -9.87 7.09
N CYS A 74 -6.20 -8.66 7.29
CA CYS A 74 -5.12 -8.13 6.46
C CYS A 74 -3.85 -8.97 6.60
N SER A 75 -3.50 -9.39 7.82
CA SER A 75 -2.33 -10.24 8.05
C SER A 75 -2.43 -11.56 7.28
N LEU A 76 -3.61 -12.19 7.31
CA LEU A 76 -3.86 -13.43 6.55
C LEU A 76 -3.77 -13.19 5.04
N LEU A 77 -4.40 -12.12 4.54
CA LEU A 77 -4.40 -11.78 3.11
C LEU A 77 -2.99 -11.46 2.60
N PHE A 78 -2.17 -10.76 3.38
CA PHE A 78 -0.77 -10.47 3.02
C PHE A 78 0.10 -11.74 2.95
N VAL A 79 -0.21 -12.75 3.77
CA VAL A 79 0.47 -14.06 3.71
C VAL A 79 0.03 -14.84 2.47
N VAL A 80 -1.26 -14.83 2.13
CA VAL A 80 -1.79 -15.54 0.96
C VAL A 80 -1.39 -14.88 -0.36
N PHE A 81 -1.27 -13.55 -0.39
CA PHE A 81 -0.98 -12.77 -1.59
C PHE A 81 0.35 -12.02 -1.49
N PRO A 82 1.51 -12.67 -1.30
CA PRO A 82 2.78 -11.98 -1.07
C PRO A 82 3.18 -11.10 -2.26
N THR A 83 3.63 -9.86 -1.97
CA THR A 83 4.17 -8.97 -3.01
C THR A 83 5.66 -9.20 -3.21
N ARG A 84 6.11 -9.13 -4.46
CA ARG A 84 7.53 -9.14 -4.87
C ARG A 84 8.02 -7.75 -5.28
N ARG A 85 7.18 -6.72 -5.09
CA ARG A 85 7.52 -5.33 -5.37
C ARG A 85 8.45 -4.83 -4.27
N HIS A 86 9.59 -4.29 -4.66
CA HIS A 86 10.53 -3.70 -3.73
C HIS A 86 10.25 -2.20 -3.57
N GLY A 87 10.43 -1.69 -2.35
CA GLY A 87 10.31 -0.26 -2.05
C GLY A 87 11.54 0.54 -2.49
N ILE A 88 11.48 1.84 -2.22
CA ILE A 88 12.61 2.76 -2.45
C ILE A 88 13.77 2.34 -1.54
N GLY A 89 14.97 2.20 -2.12
CA GLY A 89 16.18 1.78 -1.40
C GLY A 89 16.60 0.32 -1.61
N TYR A 90 15.84 -0.47 -2.37
CA TYR A 90 16.28 -1.82 -2.73
C TYR A 90 17.37 -1.77 -3.81
N PRO A 91 18.51 -2.48 -3.64
CA PRO A 91 19.59 -2.46 -4.61
C PRO A 91 19.13 -3.08 -5.92
N VAL A 92 19.34 -2.36 -7.03
CA VAL A 92 19.06 -2.89 -8.36
C VAL A 92 20.17 -3.87 -8.71
N THR A 93 19.95 -5.16 -8.48
CA THR A 93 20.89 -6.18 -8.94
C THR A 93 20.81 -6.22 -10.46
N ALA A 94 21.88 -5.82 -11.15
CA ALA A 94 22.03 -6.10 -12.57
C ALA A 94 22.06 -7.63 -12.72
N GLY A 95 20.96 -8.19 -13.22
CA GLY A 95 20.90 -9.60 -13.58
C GLY A 95 22.03 -9.91 -14.56
N LYS A 96 22.78 -10.97 -14.27
CA LYS A 96 23.87 -11.47 -15.13
C LYS A 96 23.33 -11.90 -16.49
#